data_AF-A0A5C7LAG7-F1
#
_entry.id   AF-A0A5C7LAG7-F1
#
_cell.length_a   1.000
_cell.length_b   1.000
_cell.length_c   1.000
_cell.angle_alpha   90.00
_cell.angle_beta   90.00
_cell.angle_gamma   90.00
#
_symmetry.space_group_name_H-M   'P 1'
#
loop_
_entity.id
_entity.type
_entity.pdbx_description
1 polymer ?
#
loop_
_entity_poly.entity_id
_entity_poly.type
_entity_poly.pdbx_seq_one_letter_code
_entity_poly.pdbx_strand_id
1 'polypeptide(L)' 'MHRAAGNFRGNKRALPSKDCVACGLPMTWRKRWAKNWDEVRYCSERCRRQRHG' A
#
# COMPACT_ATOMS: atom_id res chain seq x y z
N MET A 1 -19.61 -6.00 -0.46
CA MET A 1 -18.56 -6.78 -1.18
C MET A 1 -17.15 -6.38 -0.73
N HIS A 2 -16.80 -6.50 0.56
CA HIS A 2 -15.44 -6.21 1.03
C HIS A 2 -14.69 -7.53 1.27
N ARG A 3 -13.96 -7.99 0.26
CA ARG A 3 -13.22 -9.25 0.28
C ARG A 3 -11.93 -9.15 1.10
N ALA A 4 -11.84 -10.07 2.06
CA ALA A 4 -10.67 -10.84 2.50
C ALA A 4 -9.46 -10.08 3.09
N ALA A 5 -9.53 -9.85 4.41
CA ALA A 5 -8.34 -9.72 5.26
C ALA A 5 -7.54 -11.03 5.22
N GLY A 6 -6.52 -11.08 4.37
CA GLY A 6 -5.60 -12.21 4.29
C GLY A 6 -4.86 -12.39 5.62
N ASN A 7 -4.91 -13.62 6.15
CA ASN A 7 -4.28 -14.04 7.39
C ASN A 7 -2.76 -14.20 7.16
N PHE A 8 -1.97 -13.16 7.46
CA PHE A 8 -0.51 -13.21 7.31
C PHE A 8 0.17 -13.58 8.63
N ARG A 9 0.72 -14.80 8.70
CA ARG A 9 1.60 -15.27 9.79
C ARG A 9 2.99 -14.63 9.65
N GLY A 10 3.15 -13.43 10.20
CA GLY A 10 4.43 -12.74 10.31
C GLY A 10 4.24 -11.40 10.99
N ASN A 11 5.13 -11.04 11.92
CA ASN A 11 5.06 -9.82 12.70
C ASN A 11 5.23 -8.57 11.81
N LYS A 12 4.15 -8.14 11.15
CA LYS A 12 4.11 -6.97 10.27
C LYS A 12 4.20 -5.63 11.02
N ARG A 13 4.24 -5.65 12.37
CA ARG A 13 4.35 -4.42 13.19
C ARG A 13 5.62 -3.63 12.92
N ALA A 14 6.69 -4.29 12.48
CA ALA A 14 7.96 -3.62 12.12
C ALA A 14 7.97 -3.10 10.67
N LEU A 15 7.00 -3.47 9.84
CA LEU A 15 6.94 -2.95 8.48
C LEU A 15 6.29 -1.56 8.53
N PRO A 16 6.87 -0.58 7.84
CA PRO A 16 6.26 0.73 7.77
C PRO A 16 4.91 0.60 7.05
N SER A 17 3.85 1.07 7.71
CA SER A 17 2.52 1.22 7.14
C SER A 17 2.32 2.67 6.74
N LYS A 18 1.85 2.91 5.52
CA LYS A 18 1.50 4.24 5.00
C LYS A 18 0.14 4.13 4.31
N ASP A 19 -0.64 5.19 4.31
CA ASP A 19 -1.92 5.23 3.63
C ASP A 19 -1.76 5.70 2.19
N CYS A 20 -2.58 5.17 1.28
CA CYS A 20 -2.58 5.61 -0.11
C CYS A 20 -3.15 7.02 -0.23
N VAL A 21 -2.40 7.95 -0.83
CA VAL A 21 -2.84 9.34 -1.02
C VAL A 21 -4.10 9.47 -1.88
N ALA A 22 -4.39 8.50 -2.75
CA ALA A 22 -5.56 8.55 -3.63
C ALA A 22 -6.82 7.89 -3.06
N CYS A 23 -6.69 6.80 -2.29
CA CYS A 23 -7.86 6.06 -1.79
C CYS A 23 -7.98 5.99 -0.26
N GLY A 24 -6.99 6.50 0.49
CA GLY A 24 -6.98 6.48 1.95
C GLY A 24 -6.85 5.10 2.58
N LEU A 25 -6.67 4.04 1.78
CA LEU A 25 -6.57 2.68 2.29
C LEU A 25 -5.14 2.36 2.73
N PRO A 26 -4.97 1.49 3.76
CA PRO A 26 -3.66 1.05 4.22
C PRO A 26 -2.90 0.36 3.09
N MET A 27 -1.71 0.87 2.79
CA MET A 27 -0.90 0.34 1.70
C MET A 27 -0.32 -1.02 2.07
N THR A 28 -0.69 -2.06 1.32
CA THR A 28 -0.07 -3.37 1.47
C THR A 28 1.41 -3.29 1.10
N TRP A 29 2.29 -3.64 2.05
CA TRP A 29 3.73 -3.75 1.81
C TRP A 29 4.02 -4.67 0.61
N ARG A 30 4.94 -4.24 -0.27
CA ARG A 30 5.45 -5.05 -1.38
C ARG A 30 6.96 -5.04 -1.36
N LYS A 31 7.60 -6.21 -1.50
CA LYS A 31 9.08 -6.36 -1.49
C LYS A 31 9.79 -5.42 -2.47
N ARG A 32 9.20 -5.17 -3.65
CA ARG A 32 9.74 -4.25 -4.67
C ARG A 32 9.87 -2.80 -4.19
N TRP A 33 9.13 -2.42 -3.16
CA TRP A 33 9.12 -1.07 -2.62
C TRP A 33 10.13 -0.88 -1.48
N ALA A 34 10.85 -1.91 -1.08
CA ALA A 34 11.79 -1.82 0.03
C ALA A 34 12.88 -0.75 -0.17
N LYS A 35 13.26 -0.46 -1.44
CA LYS A 35 14.31 0.52 -1.77
C LYS A 35 13.82 1.95 -1.93
N ASN A 36 12.53 2.15 -2.19
CA ASN A 36 11.95 3.45 -2.53
C ASN A 36 10.64 3.72 -1.77
N TRP A 37 10.48 3.10 -0.60
CA TRP A 37 9.27 3.19 0.21
C TRP A 37 8.90 4.64 0.58
N ASP A 38 9.88 5.54 0.64
CA ASP A 38 9.65 6.97 0.88
C ASP A 38 9.07 7.73 -0.30
N GLU A 39 9.31 7.25 -1.52
CA GLU A 39 8.74 7.81 -2.75
C GLU A 39 7.36 7.23 -3.08
N VAL A 40 7.05 6.03 -2.58
CA VAL A 40 5.79 5.34 -2.88
C VAL A 40 4.63 5.99 -2.10
N ARG A 41 3.75 6.68 -2.83
CA ARG A 41 2.54 7.36 -2.31
C ARG A 41 1.22 6.66 -2.62
N TYR A 42 1.23 5.66 -3.50
CA TYR A 42 0.03 5.04 -4.06
C TYR A 42 0.06 3.52 -3.95
N CYS A 43 -1.06 2.92 -3.51
CA CYS A 43 -1.16 1.46 -3.34
C CYS A 43 -1.19 0.67 -4.66
N SER A 44 -1.49 1.35 -5.77
CA SER A 44 -1.60 0.76 -7.10
C SER A 44 -1.33 1.77 -8.20
N GLU A 45 -1.00 1.26 -9.39
CA GLU A 45 -0.85 2.07 -10.60
C GLU A 45 -2.16 2.81 -10.96
N ARG A 46 -3.31 2.18 -10.71
CA ARG A 46 -4.62 2.80 -10.90
C ARG A 46 -4.77 4.05 -10.03
N CYS A 47 -4.41 3.96 -8.75
CA CYS A 47 -4.45 5.08 -7.81
C CYS A 47 -3.48 6.19 -8.20
N ARG A 48 -2.30 5.84 -8.74
CA ARG A 48 -1.35 6.81 -9.29
C ARG A 48 -1.96 7.58 -10.47
N ARG A 49 -2.62 6.88 -11.39
CA ARG A 49 -3.25 7.48 -12.58
C ARG A 49 -4.52 8.28 -12.25
N GLN A 50 -5.30 7.86 -11.25
CA GLN A 50 -6.55 8.53 -10.86
C GLN A 50 -6.37 9.96 -10.36
N ARG A 51 -5.21 10.33 -9.79
CA ARG A 51 -4.96 11.70 -9.34
C ARG A 51 -4.55 12.66 -10.47
N HIS A 52 -4.30 12.14 -11.68
CA HIS A 52 -3.97 12.94 -12.86
C HIS A 52 -5.16 13.07 -13.84
N GLY A 53 -6.36 12.67 -13.43
CA GLY A 53 -7.61 12.87 -14.18
C GLY A 53 -8.44 13.99 -13.58
#